data_AF-A0A4V3XCF8-F1
#
_entry.id   AF-A0A4V3XCF8-F1
#
_cell.length_a   1.000
_cell.length_b   1.000
_cell.length_c   1.000
_cell.angle_alpha   90.00
_cell.angle_beta   90.00
_cell.angle_gamma   90.00
#
_symmetry.space_group_name_H-M   'P 1'
#
loop_
_entity.id
_entity.type
_entity.pdbx_description
1 polymer ?
#
loop_
_entity_poly.entity_id
_entity_poly.type
_entity_poly.pdbx_seq_one_letter_code
_entity_poly.pdbx_strand_id
1 'polypeptide(L)'
;PAAGGERFIVSAGSFIWQDWYDVGREAKIGGIKVPVGTPGAGKTFPYLTTLNSEKAKTVLKIEFRDKLATLRDTVEDFQARGW
;
A
#
# COMPACT_ATOMS: atom_id res chain seq x y z
N PRO A 1 23.87 16.31 8.93
CA PRO A 1 23.33 15.00 8.45
C PRO A 1 22.65 15.18 7.08
N ALA A 2 22.69 14.16 6.22
CA ALA A 2 22.27 14.25 4.80
C ALA A 2 20.77 14.57 4.57
N ALA A 3 19.92 14.53 5.60
CA ALA A 3 18.49 14.79 5.51
C ALA A 3 18.06 16.19 6.01
N GLY A 4 18.98 17.03 6.50
CA GLY A 4 18.65 18.35 7.03
C GLY A 4 18.15 19.31 5.95
N GLY A 5 17.00 19.96 6.17
CA GLY A 5 16.40 20.92 5.23
C GLY A 5 15.61 20.30 4.09
N GLU A 6 15.48 18.98 4.05
CA GLU A 6 14.86 18.26 2.94
C GLU A 6 13.40 17.87 3.20
N ARG A 7 12.61 17.81 2.12
CA ARG A 7 11.25 17.26 2.13
C ARG A 7 11.21 15.96 1.33
N PHE A 8 10.55 14.95 1.89
CA PHE A 8 10.47 13.62 1.31
C PHE A 8 9.03 13.21 1.07
N ILE A 9 8.75 12.66 -0.11
CA ILE A 9 7.51 11.96 -0.36
C ILE A 9 7.67 10.53 0.15
N VAL A 10 6.95 10.20 1.22
CA VAL A 10 6.93 8.86 1.81
C VAL A 10 5.73 8.11 1.22
N SER A 11 5.95 7.46 0.08
CA SER A 11 4.90 6.70 -0.60
C SER A 11 5.51 5.53 -1.38
N ALA A 12 4.91 4.35 -1.22
CA ALA A 12 5.22 3.15 -1.99
C ALA A 12 4.65 3.20 -3.42
N GLY A 13 3.67 4.07 -3.67
CA GLY A 13 2.98 4.19 -4.94
C GLY A 13 1.51 4.61 -4.78
N SER A 14 0.85 4.84 -5.90
CA SER A 14 -0.58 5.14 -5.96
C SER A 14 -1.43 3.86 -5.89
N PHE A 15 -2.70 4.01 -5.52
CA PHE A 15 -3.65 2.90 -5.53
C PHE A 15 -5.06 3.37 -5.85
N ILE A 16 -5.89 2.44 -6.33
CA ILE A 16 -7.36 2.53 -6.24
C ILE A 16 -7.88 1.44 -5.32
N TRP A 17 -9.12 1.58 -4.83
CA TRP A 17 -9.72 0.60 -3.92
C TRP A 17 -9.74 -0.83 -4.50
N GLN A 18 -9.85 -0.97 -5.82
CA GLN A 18 -9.77 -2.28 -6.46
C GLN A 18 -8.44 -3.00 -6.21
N ASP A 19 -7.31 -2.30 -6.09
CA ASP A 19 -6.02 -2.94 -5.79
C ASP A 19 -6.08 -3.66 -4.44
N TRP A 20 -6.68 -3.03 -3.43
CA TRP A 20 -6.82 -3.61 -2.10
C TRP A 20 -7.82 -4.78 -2.10
N TYR A 21 -8.87 -4.70 -2.92
CA TYR A 21 -9.81 -5.80 -3.07
C TYR A 21 -9.17 -7.03 -3.73
N ASP A 22 -8.36 -6.81 -4.77
CA ASP A 22 -7.65 -7.87 -5.47
C ASP A 22 -6.60 -8.50 -4.56
N VAL A 23 -5.78 -7.69 -3.89
CA VAL A 23 -4.77 -8.15 -2.92
C VAL A 23 -5.43 -8.93 -1.77
N GLY A 24 -6.51 -8.41 -1.19
CA GLY A 24 -7.19 -9.07 -0.08
C GLY A 24 -7.77 -10.42 -0.44
N ARG A 25 -8.33 -10.56 -1.66
CA ARG A 25 -8.83 -11.85 -2.15
C ARG A 25 -7.72 -12.84 -2.46
N GLU A 26 -6.65 -12.39 -3.12
CA GLU A 26 -5.52 -13.24 -3.46
C GLU A 26 -4.83 -13.77 -2.19
N ALA A 27 -4.66 -12.88 -1.21
CA ALA A 27 -4.03 -13.19 0.07
C ALA A 27 -4.86 -14.12 0.97
N LYS A 28 -6.18 -14.22 0.72
CA LYS A 28 -7.15 -15.01 1.53
C LYS A 28 -7.00 -14.74 3.04
N ILE A 29 -6.80 -13.48 3.40
CA ILE A 29 -6.61 -13.10 4.80
C ILE A 29 -7.91 -13.38 5.56
N GLY A 30 -7.82 -14.19 6.62
CA GLY A 30 -8.97 -14.55 7.45
C GLY A 30 -9.60 -13.34 8.13
N GLY A 31 -10.86 -13.47 8.53
CA GLY A 31 -11.57 -12.47 9.35
C GLY A 31 -11.97 -11.17 8.64
N ILE A 32 -11.78 -11.05 7.33
CA ILE A 32 -12.34 -9.95 6.52
C ILE A 32 -13.16 -10.47 5.35
N LYS A 33 -14.25 -9.77 5.02
CA LYS A 33 -15.04 -9.99 3.80
C LYS A 33 -14.67 -8.91 2.79
N VAL A 34 -14.04 -9.32 1.68
CA VAL A 34 -13.52 -8.39 0.68
C VAL A 34 -14.48 -8.28 -0.51
N PRO A 35 -14.97 -7.07 -0.87
CA PRO A 35 -15.85 -6.87 -2.03
C PRO A 35 -15.19 -7.27 -3.34
N VAL A 36 -15.91 -7.93 -4.26
CA VAL A 36 -15.39 -8.34 -5.58
C VAL A 36 -14.96 -7.14 -6.44
N GLY A 37 -15.86 -6.18 -6.65
CA GLY A 37 -15.61 -5.06 -7.55
C GLY A 37 -15.35 -5.53 -8.99
N THR A 38 -14.40 -4.90 -9.67
CA THR A 38 -13.97 -5.21 -11.04
C THR A 38 -12.52 -5.72 -11.02
N PRO A 39 -12.30 -7.04 -10.87
CA PRO A 39 -10.96 -7.60 -10.73
C PRO A 39 -9.99 -7.12 -11.82
N GLY A 40 -8.80 -6.68 -11.41
CA GLY A 40 -7.74 -6.22 -12.31
C GLY A 40 -7.90 -4.79 -12.83
N ALA A 41 -8.96 -4.05 -12.48
CA ALA A 41 -9.16 -2.68 -12.96
C ALA A 41 -8.02 -1.73 -12.54
N GLY A 42 -7.29 -2.05 -11.46
CA GLY A 42 -6.12 -1.27 -11.01
C GLY A 42 -4.88 -1.41 -11.89
N LYS A 43 -4.78 -2.47 -12.71
CA LYS A 43 -3.58 -2.73 -13.54
C LYS A 43 -3.41 -1.71 -14.67
N THR A 44 -4.52 -1.19 -15.19
CA THR A 44 -4.55 -0.23 -16.30
C THR A 44 -5.11 1.12 -15.88
N PHE A 45 -5.38 1.32 -14.58
CA PHE A 45 -6.00 2.55 -14.11
C PHE A 45 -5.05 3.74 -14.29
N PRO A 46 -5.46 4.80 -15.02
CA PRO A 46 -4.66 6.00 -15.15
C PRO A 46 -4.76 6.79 -13.84
N TYR A 47 -3.77 6.61 -12.95
CA TYR A 47 -3.70 7.41 -11.73
C TYR A 47 -3.60 8.89 -12.06
N LEU A 48 -4.44 9.71 -11.43
CA LEU A 48 -4.43 11.16 -11.61
C LEU A 48 -3.10 11.81 -11.19
N THR A 49 -2.35 11.13 -10.32
CA THR A 49 -1.07 11.62 -9.80
C THR A 49 -0.07 10.48 -9.69
N THR A 50 1.11 10.71 -10.26
CA THR A 50 2.29 9.86 -10.10
C THR A 50 3.26 10.55 -9.15
N LEU A 51 3.66 9.85 -8.09
CA LEU A 51 4.56 10.37 -7.08
C LEU A 51 5.98 9.83 -7.31
N ASN A 52 6.98 10.71 -7.25
CA ASN A 52 8.38 10.31 -7.23
C ASN A 52 8.91 10.31 -5.79
N SER A 53 9.04 9.12 -5.20
CA SER A 53 9.58 8.90 -3.85
C SER A 53 11.05 8.47 -3.82
N GLU A 54 11.79 8.61 -4.94
CA GLU A 54 13.18 8.14 -5.06
C GLU A 54 14.13 8.82 -4.05
N LYS A 55 13.88 10.09 -3.75
CA LYS A 55 14.65 10.84 -2.74
C LYS A 55 14.54 10.21 -1.35
N ALA A 56 13.35 9.72 -0.98
CA ALA A 56 13.14 9.05 0.31
C ALA A 56 13.92 7.74 0.37
N LYS A 57 13.87 6.92 -0.68
CA LYS A 57 14.60 5.64 -0.76
C LYS A 57 16.12 5.86 -0.67
N THR A 58 16.64 6.83 -1.40
CA THR A 58 18.09 7.06 -1.52
C THR A 58 18.70 7.75 -0.30
N VAL A 59 18.06 8.80 0.23
CA VAL A 59 18.59 9.60 1.33
C VAL A 59 18.26 8.98 2.68
N LEU A 60 17.04 8.48 2.87
CA LEU A 60 16.60 7.88 4.13
C LEU A 60 16.88 6.38 4.21
N LYS A 61 17.30 5.73 3.10
CA LYS A 61 17.53 4.29 3.01
C LYS A 61 16.30 3.46 3.41
N ILE A 62 15.11 3.97 3.08
CA ILE A 62 13.84 3.31 3.38
C ILE A 62 13.45 2.39 2.23
N GLU A 63 13.07 1.16 2.59
CA GLU A 63 12.36 0.24 1.74
C GLU A 63 10.87 0.26 2.11
N PHE A 64 10.01 0.57 1.14
CA PHE A 64 8.57 0.62 1.38
C PHE A 64 7.97 -0.79 1.34
N ARG A 65 7.06 -1.07 2.26
CA ARG A 65 6.28 -2.30 2.23
C ARG A 65 5.30 -2.30 1.06
N ASP A 66 5.06 -3.49 0.51
CA ASP A 66 4.06 -3.68 -0.52
C ASP A 66 2.63 -3.66 0.07
N LYS A 67 1.64 -3.67 -0.83
CA LYS A 67 0.21 -3.68 -0.46
C LYS A 67 -0.16 -4.95 0.32
N LEU A 68 0.43 -6.10 0.00
CA LEU A 68 0.11 -7.38 0.63
C LEU A 68 0.54 -7.40 2.10
N ALA A 69 1.80 -7.06 2.38
CA ALA A 69 2.33 -6.96 3.73
C ALA A 69 1.55 -5.92 4.53
N THR A 70 1.31 -4.74 3.96
CA THR A 70 0.55 -3.67 4.61
C THR A 70 -0.87 -4.13 4.98
N LEU A 71 -1.57 -4.80 4.07
CA LEU A 71 -2.92 -5.29 4.32
C LEU A 71 -2.94 -6.39 5.40
N ARG A 72 -2.01 -7.35 5.32
CA ARG A 72 -1.91 -8.44 6.29
C ARG A 72 -1.66 -7.91 7.70
N ASP A 73 -0.60 -7.11 7.86
CA ASP A 73 -0.21 -6.54 9.16
C ASP A 73 -1.37 -5.74 9.77
N THR A 74 -2.09 -4.97 8.94
CA THR A 74 -3.24 -4.16 9.39
C THR A 74 -4.39 -5.04 9.88
N VAL A 75 -4.76 -6.07 9.13
CA VAL A 75 -5.87 -6.96 9.50
C VAL A 75 -5.55 -7.76 10.75
N GLU A 76 -4.32 -8.27 10.86
CA GLU A 76 -3.86 -9.01 12.04
C GLU A 76 -3.86 -8.12 13.30
N ASP A 77 -3.43 -6.86 13.20
CA ASP A 77 -3.47 -5.90 14.32
C ASP A 77 -4.91 -5.59 14.74
N PHE A 78 -5.83 -5.40 13.79
CA PHE A 78 -7.25 -5.19 14.11
C PHE A 78 -7.86 -6.41 14.83
N GLN A 79 -7.59 -7.62 14.35
CA GLN A 79 -8.07 -8.86 14.97
C GLN A 79 -7.52 -9.05 16.37
N ALA A 80 -6.23 -8.77 16.58
CA ALA A 80 -5.60 -8.85 17.91
C ALA A 80 -6.23 -7.87 18.91
N ARG A 81 -6.82 -6.78 18.43
CA ARG A 81 -7.53 -5.77 19.22
C ARG A 81 -9.03 -6.03 19.35
N GLY A 82 -9.54 -7.12 18.79
CA GLY A 82 -10.95 -7.51 18.88
C GLY A 82 -11.90 -6.72 17.96
N TRP A 83 -11.37 -6.13 16.89
CA TRP A 83 -12.17 -5.53 15.81
C TRP A 83 -12.60 -6.57 14.76
#